data_AF-A0A9E5RCA6-F1
#
_entry.id   AF-A0A9E5RCA6-F1
#
_cell.length_a   1.000
_cell.length_b   1.000
_cell.length_c   1.000
_cell.angle_alpha   90.00
_cell.angle_beta   90.00
_cell.angle_gamma   90.00
#
_symmetry.space_group_name_H-M   'P 1'
#
loop_
_entity.id
_entity.type
_entity.pdbx_description
1 polymer ?
#
loop_
_entity_poly.entity_id
_entity_poly.type
_entity_poly.pdbx_seq_one_letter_code
_entity_poly.pdbx_strand_id
1 'polypeptide(L)'
;MKLATHQLFVTEAHASFTMTDYFRNAAHDQWTQARRRAVITRLTANLRGREARLIDYDEIAQRLSLRSARYIGCLPILLEKIVGSVGRYQDFTAAFLPVTREMQSRWENVALLFLDPARFPPPIEAYKVGENYFVRDGNHRVSVARQLKLADVEAHVWEYPLPVKGLPPSADIDTLLIAYERQDFLETTHLDTLRPGMPFI
;
A
#
# COMPACT_ATOMS: atom_id res chain seq x y z
N MET A 1 48.97 -11.01 -24.10
CA MET A 1 47.76 -11.39 -23.33
C MET A 1 47.31 -10.40 -22.25
N LYS A 2 48.11 -9.42 -21.77
CA LYS A 2 47.65 -8.45 -20.74
C LYS A 2 46.78 -7.27 -21.26
N LEU A 3 46.91 -6.91 -22.55
CA LEU A 3 46.21 -5.76 -23.14
C LEU A 3 44.72 -6.03 -23.42
N ALA A 4 44.36 -7.25 -23.83
CA ALA A 4 42.96 -7.61 -24.10
C ALA A 4 42.12 -7.66 -22.81
N THR A 5 42.69 -8.17 -21.72
CA THR A 5 42.03 -8.22 -20.41
C THR A 5 41.78 -6.82 -19.85
N HIS A 6 42.75 -5.90 -19.99
CA HIS A 6 42.59 -4.54 -19.47
C HIS A 6 41.55 -3.71 -20.24
N GLN A 7 41.43 -3.91 -21.55
CA GLN A 7 40.42 -3.23 -22.38
C GLN A 7 39.00 -3.74 -22.10
N LEU A 8 38.84 -5.04 -21.84
CA LEU A 8 37.56 -5.64 -21.44
C LEU A 8 37.08 -5.10 -20.08
N PHE A 9 37.98 -5.03 -19.08
CA PHE A 9 37.66 -4.47 -17.76
C PHE A 9 37.22 -3.00 -17.80
N VAL A 10 37.87 -2.17 -18.63
CA VAL A 10 37.50 -0.75 -18.77
C VAL A 10 36.14 -0.61 -19.47
N THR A 11 35.83 -1.48 -20.43
CA THR A 11 34.56 -1.44 -21.17
C THR A 11 33.38 -1.88 -20.28
N GLU A 12 33.56 -2.93 -19.47
CA GLU A 12 32.57 -3.37 -18.48
C GLU A 12 32.33 -2.32 -17.39
N ALA A 13 33.38 -1.68 -16.90
CA ALA A 13 33.27 -0.61 -15.90
C ALA A 13 32.51 0.62 -16.45
N HIS A 14 32.78 1.01 -17.70
CA HIS A 14 32.09 2.14 -18.35
C HIS A 14 30.61 1.79 -18.62
N ALA A 15 30.32 0.58 -19.08
CA ALA A 15 28.95 0.10 -19.26
C ALA A 15 28.18 0.05 -17.94
N SER A 16 28.77 -0.49 -16.86
CA SER A 16 28.15 -0.52 -15.53
C SER A 16 27.92 0.88 -14.95
N PHE A 17 28.83 1.82 -15.23
CA PHE A 17 28.68 3.23 -14.83
C PHE A 17 27.52 3.91 -15.57
N THR A 18 27.48 3.80 -16.90
CA THR A 18 26.38 4.38 -17.71
C THR A 18 25.00 3.79 -17.39
N MET A 19 24.93 2.49 -17.10
CA MET A 19 23.68 1.83 -16.68
C MET A 19 23.19 2.33 -15.32
N THR A 20 24.09 2.56 -14.37
CA THR A 20 23.73 3.08 -13.04
C THR A 20 23.13 4.49 -13.14
N ASP A 21 23.73 5.35 -13.97
CA ASP A 21 23.22 6.71 -14.21
C ASP A 21 21.89 6.71 -14.95
N TYR A 22 21.69 5.79 -15.89
CA TYR A 22 20.42 5.59 -16.58
C TYR A 22 19.28 5.31 -15.59
N PHE A 23 19.44 4.32 -14.70
CA PHE A 23 18.39 3.99 -13.72
C PHE A 23 18.14 5.12 -12.71
N ARG A 24 19.18 5.86 -12.33
CA ARG A 24 19.04 7.03 -11.45
C ARG A 24 18.21 8.14 -12.10
N ASN A 25 18.46 8.43 -13.37
CA ASN A 25 17.68 9.41 -14.12
C ASN A 25 16.22 8.94 -14.31
N ALA A 26 16.03 7.66 -14.65
CA ALA A 26 14.69 7.07 -14.75
C ALA A 26 13.91 7.14 -13.41
N ALA A 27 14.57 6.86 -12.28
CA ALA A 27 13.97 6.99 -10.95
C ALA A 27 13.56 8.44 -10.66
N HIS A 28 14.40 9.41 -11.02
CA HIS A 28 14.10 10.84 -10.88
C HIS A 28 12.90 11.29 -11.72
N ASP A 29 12.79 10.81 -12.96
CA ASP A 29 11.66 11.10 -13.83
C ASP A 29 10.35 10.53 -13.27
N GLN A 30 10.38 9.30 -12.75
CA GLN A 30 9.23 8.67 -12.10
C GLN A 30 8.82 9.42 -10.83
N TRP A 31 9.77 9.90 -10.04
CA TRP A 31 9.49 10.77 -8.89
C TRP A 31 8.78 12.06 -9.32
N THR A 32 9.30 12.73 -10.34
CA THR A 32 8.74 13.98 -10.85
C THR A 32 7.29 13.78 -11.32
N GLN A 33 7.02 12.68 -12.01
CA GLN A 33 5.67 12.30 -12.44
C GLN A 33 4.76 12.00 -11.25
N ALA A 34 5.22 11.19 -10.28
CA ALA A 34 4.46 10.86 -9.07
C ALA A 34 4.10 12.12 -8.27
N ARG A 35 5.02 13.07 -8.14
CA ARG A 35 4.78 14.36 -7.44
C ARG A 35 3.75 15.22 -8.14
N ARG A 36 3.83 15.36 -9.46
CA ARG A 36 2.81 16.09 -10.25
C ARG A 36 1.42 15.46 -10.05
N ARG A 37 1.33 14.13 -10.12
CA ARG A 37 0.09 13.38 -9.85
C ARG A 37 -0.42 13.59 -8.42
N ALA A 38 0.46 13.60 -7.42
CA ALA A 38 0.10 13.80 -6.02
C ALA A 38 -0.56 15.17 -5.81
N VAL A 39 0.02 16.23 -6.39
CA VAL A 39 -0.51 17.60 -6.31
C VAL A 39 -1.89 17.68 -6.95
N ILE A 40 -2.06 17.15 -8.17
CA ILE A 40 -3.36 17.16 -8.87
C ILE A 40 -4.41 16.36 -8.08
N THR A 41 -4.04 15.19 -7.57
CA THR A 41 -4.94 14.32 -6.80
C THR A 41 -5.43 15.02 -5.53
N ARG A 42 -4.54 15.71 -4.81
CA ARG A 42 -4.91 16.45 -3.59
C ARG A 42 -5.83 17.63 -3.88
N LEU A 43 -5.54 18.40 -4.93
CA LEU A 43 -6.38 19.53 -5.33
C LEU A 43 -7.80 19.06 -5.72
N THR A 44 -7.89 17.99 -6.50
CA THR A 44 -9.19 17.42 -6.92
C THR A 44 -9.97 16.77 -5.79
N ALA A 45 -9.31 16.08 -4.86
CA ALA A 45 -9.95 15.49 -3.69
C ALA A 45 -10.54 16.55 -2.75
N ASN A 46 -9.78 17.63 -2.48
CA ASN A 46 -10.24 18.74 -1.65
C ASN A 46 -11.49 19.42 -2.23
N LEU A 47 -11.55 19.59 -3.56
CA LEU A 47 -12.73 20.14 -4.24
C LEU A 47 -13.97 19.25 -4.13
N ARG A 48 -13.77 17.93 -4.00
CA ARG A 48 -14.84 16.92 -3.88
C ARG A 48 -15.22 16.61 -2.43
N GLY A 49 -14.61 17.28 -1.45
CA GLY A 49 -14.84 17.02 -0.03
C GLY A 49 -14.44 15.61 0.43
N ARG A 50 -13.58 14.91 -0.33
CA ARG A 50 -13.09 13.58 0.05
C ARG A 50 -11.77 13.71 0.78
N GLU A 51 -11.59 12.93 1.85
CA GLU A 51 -10.30 12.81 2.50
C GLU A 51 -9.26 12.24 1.51
N ALA A 52 -8.23 13.03 1.22
CA ALA A 52 -7.18 12.64 0.27
C ALA A 52 -6.11 11.72 0.89
N ARG A 53 -6.36 11.18 2.08
CA ARG A 53 -5.40 10.45 2.92
C ARG A 53 -5.64 8.95 2.86
N LEU A 54 -4.63 8.17 3.24
CA LEU A 54 -4.79 6.74 3.41
C LEU A 54 -5.71 6.43 4.59
N ILE A 55 -6.40 5.29 4.51
CA ILE A 55 -7.15 4.76 5.63
C ILE A 55 -6.16 4.34 6.71
N ASP A 56 -6.40 4.80 7.94
CA ASP A 56 -5.61 4.40 9.10
C ASP A 56 -6.08 3.03 9.61
N TYR A 57 -5.17 2.06 9.62
CA TYR A 57 -5.46 0.74 10.14
C TYR A 57 -5.90 0.78 11.61
N ASP A 58 -5.33 1.66 12.43
CA ASP A 58 -5.60 1.67 13.87
C ASP A 58 -7.05 2.05 14.18
N GLU A 59 -7.64 2.95 13.38
CA GLU A 59 -9.06 3.30 13.46
C GLU A 59 -9.96 2.10 13.15
N ILE A 60 -9.63 1.37 12.09
CA ILE A 60 -10.37 0.18 11.66
C ILE A 60 -10.21 -0.96 12.67
N ALA A 61 -9.00 -1.19 13.17
CA ALA A 61 -8.72 -2.25 14.13
C ALA A 61 -9.43 -2.03 15.46
N GLN A 62 -9.51 -0.77 15.91
CA GLN A 62 -10.26 -0.39 17.10
C GLN A 62 -11.76 -0.63 16.92
N ARG A 63 -12.33 -0.19 15.79
CA ARG A 63 -13.77 -0.36 15.53
C ARG A 63 -14.15 -1.82 15.36
N LEU A 64 -13.36 -2.61 14.61
CA LEU A 64 -13.63 -4.03 14.37
C LEU A 64 -13.13 -4.96 15.50
N SER A 65 -12.65 -4.42 16.62
CA SER A 65 -12.11 -5.20 17.74
C SER A 65 -11.08 -6.26 17.33
N LEU A 66 -10.20 -5.95 16.37
CA LEU A 66 -9.22 -6.91 15.84
C LEU A 66 -8.10 -7.17 16.87
N ARG A 67 -8.04 -8.37 17.46
CA ARG A 67 -7.11 -8.65 18.58
C ARG A 67 -5.96 -9.59 18.25
N SER A 68 -6.17 -10.57 17.38
CA SER A 68 -5.18 -11.61 17.11
C SER A 68 -4.92 -11.75 15.63
N ALA A 69 -3.66 -11.56 15.24
CA ALA A 69 -3.19 -11.74 13.88
C ALA A 69 -2.60 -13.14 13.73
N ARG A 70 -2.80 -13.78 12.59
CA ARG A 70 -2.09 -14.99 12.18
C ARG A 70 -1.19 -14.69 11.00
N TYR A 71 0.07 -15.12 11.06
CA TYR A 71 0.96 -15.02 9.90
C TYR A 71 0.55 -16.04 8.84
N ILE A 72 0.30 -15.61 7.61
CA ILE A 72 -0.13 -16.48 6.51
C ILE A 72 0.96 -16.74 5.46
N GLY A 73 2.14 -16.13 5.61
CA GLY A 73 3.29 -16.37 4.73
C GLY A 73 3.74 -15.15 3.94
N CYS A 74 4.71 -15.38 3.06
CA CYS A 74 5.17 -14.43 2.06
C CYS A 74 4.48 -14.75 0.73
N LEU A 75 3.66 -13.83 0.22
CA LEU A 75 2.84 -14.05 -0.97
C LEU A 75 2.63 -12.74 -1.76
N PRO A 76 2.39 -12.81 -3.08
CA PRO A 76 2.05 -11.64 -3.87
C PRO A 76 0.66 -11.12 -3.49
N ILE A 77 0.55 -9.83 -3.21
CA ILE A 77 -0.73 -9.15 -2.95
C ILE A 77 -1.02 -8.13 -4.05
N LEU A 78 -2.27 -8.09 -4.50
CA LEU A 78 -2.69 -7.12 -5.51
C LEU A 78 -2.63 -5.70 -4.96
N LEU A 79 -2.00 -4.78 -5.69
CA LEU A 79 -1.85 -3.39 -5.27
C LEU A 79 -3.21 -2.68 -5.13
N GLU A 80 -4.22 -3.09 -5.89
CA GLU A 80 -5.60 -2.57 -5.79
C GLU A 80 -6.31 -2.96 -4.48
N LYS A 81 -5.88 -4.05 -3.83
CA LYS A 81 -6.44 -4.50 -2.55
C LYS A 81 -5.79 -3.81 -1.36
N ILE A 82 -4.74 -3.01 -1.58
CA ILE A 82 -4.09 -2.20 -0.55
C ILE A 82 -4.89 -0.90 -0.35
N VAL A 83 -5.60 -0.80 0.77
CA VAL A 83 -6.54 0.31 1.03
C VAL A 83 -5.99 1.34 2.01
N GLY A 84 -4.97 1.00 2.79
CA GLY A 84 -4.46 1.87 3.84
C GLY A 84 -3.09 1.47 4.37
N SER A 85 -2.69 2.08 5.48
CA SER A 85 -1.42 1.80 6.14
C SER A 85 -1.56 1.78 7.66
N VAL A 86 -0.65 1.08 8.32
CA VAL A 86 -0.47 1.14 9.78
C VAL A 86 0.44 2.33 10.07
N GLY A 87 -0.15 3.44 10.50
CA GLY A 87 0.57 4.71 10.63
C GLY A 87 1.04 5.30 9.30
N ARG A 88 1.68 6.48 9.36
CA ARG A 88 2.19 7.25 8.20
C ARG A 88 1.15 7.56 7.10
N TYR A 89 -0.14 7.50 7.43
CA TYR A 89 -1.24 7.81 6.51
C TYR A 89 -1.25 9.28 6.03
N GLN A 90 -0.50 10.16 6.70
CA GLN A 90 -0.34 11.57 6.35
C GLN A 90 0.80 11.82 5.34
N ASP A 91 1.75 10.88 5.22
CA ASP A 91 2.93 11.02 4.36
C ASP A 91 2.59 10.75 2.89
N PHE A 92 1.46 10.08 2.65
CA PHE A 92 1.01 9.63 1.34
C PHE A 92 -0.45 10.01 1.09
N THR A 93 -0.81 10.21 -0.18
CA THR A 93 -2.22 10.33 -0.57
C THR A 93 -2.92 8.97 -0.54
N ALA A 94 -4.25 8.93 -0.64
CA ALA A 94 -5.03 7.69 -0.81
C ALA A 94 -4.54 6.79 -1.97
N ALA A 95 -3.89 7.40 -2.98
CA ALA A 95 -3.28 6.69 -4.10
C ALA A 95 -1.84 6.17 -3.81
N PHE A 96 -1.37 6.25 -2.56
CA PHE A 96 0.01 6.04 -2.13
C PHE A 96 1.03 6.96 -2.82
N LEU A 97 0.65 8.18 -3.20
CA LEU A 97 1.59 9.14 -3.79
C LEU A 97 2.28 9.97 -2.70
N PRO A 98 3.59 10.22 -2.79
CA PRO A 98 4.33 10.94 -1.74
C PRO A 98 3.87 12.40 -1.64
N VAL A 99 3.62 12.88 -0.42
CA VAL A 99 3.06 14.22 -0.17
C VAL A 99 4.14 15.31 -0.08
N THR A 100 5.32 14.99 0.43
CA THR A 100 6.37 15.98 0.71
C THR A 100 7.61 15.79 -0.19
N ARG A 101 8.46 16.82 -0.32
CA ARG A 101 9.65 16.76 -1.18
C ARG A 101 10.83 16.05 -0.50
N GLU A 102 10.87 16.07 0.81
CA GLU A 102 11.92 15.49 1.65
C GLU A 102 12.00 13.96 1.48
N MET A 103 10.91 13.35 1.00
CA MET A 103 10.84 11.93 0.67
C MET A 103 11.58 11.54 -0.62
N GLN A 104 12.01 12.51 -1.44
CA GLN A 104 12.56 12.28 -2.79
C GLN A 104 13.69 11.28 -2.80
N SER A 105 14.77 11.54 -2.06
CA SER A 105 15.97 10.69 -2.11
C SER A 105 15.67 9.26 -1.69
N ARG A 106 14.84 9.07 -0.66
CA ARG A 106 14.41 7.73 -0.22
C ARG A 106 13.52 7.06 -1.26
N TRP A 107 12.61 7.79 -1.88
CA TRP A 107 11.71 7.27 -2.91
C TRP A 107 12.47 6.84 -4.16
N GLU A 108 13.41 7.68 -4.65
CA GLU A 108 14.27 7.35 -5.81
C GLU A 108 15.15 6.13 -5.52
N ASN A 109 15.74 6.03 -4.34
CA ASN A 109 16.51 4.85 -3.94
C ASN A 109 15.66 3.57 -3.91
N VAL A 110 14.39 3.68 -3.50
CA VAL A 110 13.46 2.54 -3.57
C VAL A 110 13.11 2.24 -5.03
N ALA A 111 12.90 3.25 -5.88
CA ALA A 111 12.62 3.05 -7.30
C ALA A 111 13.75 2.32 -8.03
N LEU A 112 15.00 2.56 -7.64
CA LEU A 112 16.14 1.79 -8.14
C LEU A 112 16.03 0.29 -7.88
N LEU A 113 15.41 -0.13 -6.76
CA LEU A 113 15.19 -1.56 -6.48
C LEU A 113 14.26 -2.24 -7.49
N PHE A 114 13.40 -1.47 -8.15
CA PHE A 114 12.44 -1.97 -9.14
C PHE A 114 12.92 -1.79 -10.59
N LEU A 115 13.70 -0.72 -10.85
CA LEU A 115 14.14 -0.36 -12.20
C LEU A 115 15.44 -1.05 -12.61
N ASP A 116 16.36 -1.27 -11.66
CA ASP A 116 17.64 -1.91 -11.91
C ASP A 116 17.47 -3.45 -11.89
N PRO A 117 17.70 -4.17 -13.00
CA PRO A 117 17.55 -5.62 -13.08
C PRO A 117 18.50 -6.40 -12.15
N ALA A 118 19.57 -5.76 -11.66
CA ALA A 118 20.49 -6.37 -10.70
C ALA A 118 19.99 -6.29 -9.24
N ARG A 119 18.84 -5.65 -9.02
CA ARG A 119 18.25 -5.43 -7.69
C ARG A 119 16.85 -6.02 -7.62
N PHE A 120 16.43 -6.31 -6.40
CA PHE A 120 15.10 -6.80 -6.12
C PHE A 120 14.55 -6.08 -4.89
N PRO A 121 13.30 -5.59 -4.94
CA PRO A 121 12.68 -5.00 -3.76
C PRO A 121 12.41 -6.11 -2.74
N PRO A 122 12.80 -5.93 -1.46
CA PRO A 122 12.40 -6.89 -0.44
C PRO A 122 10.87 -6.91 -0.29
N PRO A 123 10.27 -8.02 0.21
CA PRO A 123 8.85 -8.07 0.52
C PRO A 123 8.44 -6.98 1.52
N ILE A 124 7.23 -6.43 1.34
CA ILE A 124 6.63 -5.50 2.29
C ILE A 124 6.05 -6.26 3.49
N GLU A 125 5.60 -5.53 4.51
CA GLU A 125 4.78 -6.10 5.59
C GLU A 125 3.36 -5.57 5.48
N ALA A 126 2.36 -6.46 5.51
CA ALA A 126 0.97 -6.08 5.36
C ALA A 126 0.05 -6.80 6.35
N TYR A 127 -0.96 -6.09 6.85
CA TYR A 127 -2.07 -6.66 7.60
C TYR A 127 -3.25 -6.89 6.66
N LYS A 128 -3.88 -8.06 6.77
CA LYS A 128 -5.06 -8.44 6.00
C LYS A 128 -6.30 -8.42 6.89
N VAL A 129 -7.37 -7.77 6.44
CA VAL A 129 -8.69 -7.72 7.10
C VAL A 129 -9.76 -7.94 6.03
N GLY A 130 -10.46 -9.08 6.10
CA GLY A 130 -11.25 -9.53 4.93
C GLY A 130 -10.34 -9.66 3.72
N GLU A 131 -10.71 -9.11 2.56
CA GLU A 131 -9.85 -9.08 1.36
C GLU A 131 -9.09 -7.75 1.17
N ASN A 132 -9.03 -6.92 2.22
CA ASN A 132 -8.35 -5.63 2.22
C ASN A 132 -7.00 -5.71 2.93
N TYR A 133 -6.01 -4.97 2.41
CA TYR A 133 -4.65 -4.95 2.94
C TYR A 133 -4.25 -3.57 3.43
N PHE A 134 -3.51 -3.54 4.53
CA PHE A 134 -2.94 -2.35 5.14
C PHE A 134 -1.42 -2.50 5.24
N VAL A 135 -0.69 -1.54 4.70
CA VAL A 135 0.78 -1.59 4.70
C VAL A 135 1.31 -1.26 6.09
N ARG A 136 1.95 -2.23 6.75
CA ARG A 136 2.65 -2.03 8.02
C ARG A 136 4.05 -1.48 7.82
N ASP A 137 4.79 -2.05 6.89
CA ASP A 137 6.09 -1.54 6.45
C ASP A 137 6.21 -1.60 4.92
N GLY A 138 6.95 -0.65 4.33
CA GLY A 138 7.18 -0.61 2.88
C GLY A 138 6.27 0.34 2.10
N ASN A 139 5.70 1.37 2.72
CA ASN A 139 4.86 2.38 2.04
C ASN A 139 5.50 2.99 0.78
N HIS A 140 6.81 3.28 0.80
CA HIS A 140 7.52 3.76 -0.39
C HIS A 140 7.59 2.71 -1.50
N ARG A 141 7.72 1.42 -1.18
CA ARG A 141 7.73 0.34 -2.17
C ARG A 141 6.37 0.22 -2.85
N VAL A 142 5.28 0.29 -2.09
CA VAL A 142 3.91 0.33 -2.64
C VAL A 142 3.70 1.56 -3.52
N SER A 143 4.18 2.73 -3.07
CA SER A 143 4.12 3.98 -3.84
C SER A 143 4.81 3.85 -5.20
N VAL A 144 6.05 3.34 -5.21
CA VAL A 144 6.83 3.09 -6.43
C VAL A 144 6.13 2.06 -7.32
N ALA A 145 5.71 0.91 -6.76
CA ALA A 145 5.05 -0.15 -7.52
C ALA A 145 3.78 0.35 -8.23
N ARG A 146 2.96 1.18 -7.55
CA ARG A 146 1.79 1.83 -8.16
C ARG A 146 2.17 2.87 -9.21
N GLN A 147 3.23 3.65 -8.98
CA GLN A 147 3.72 4.61 -9.98
C GLN A 147 4.19 3.90 -11.26
N LEU A 148 4.86 2.75 -11.11
CA LEU A 148 5.29 1.88 -12.19
C LEU A 148 4.17 1.00 -12.78
N LYS A 149 2.94 1.11 -12.26
CA LYS A 149 1.75 0.37 -12.71
C LYS A 149 1.91 -1.15 -12.66
N LEU A 150 2.61 -1.66 -11.66
CA LEU A 150 2.64 -3.10 -11.38
C LEU A 150 1.24 -3.58 -10.95
N ALA A 151 1.00 -4.89 -11.04
CA ALA A 151 -0.26 -5.49 -10.61
C ALA A 151 -0.23 -5.83 -9.10
N ASP A 152 0.90 -6.36 -8.63
CA ASP A 152 1.09 -6.88 -7.29
C ASP A 152 2.45 -6.51 -6.70
N VAL A 153 2.63 -6.87 -5.43
CA VAL A 153 3.90 -6.77 -4.69
C VAL A 153 4.01 -7.94 -3.71
N GLU A 154 5.21 -8.48 -3.51
CA GLU A 154 5.45 -9.49 -2.48
C GLU A 154 5.31 -8.92 -1.07
N ALA A 155 4.60 -9.64 -0.20
CA ALA A 155 4.36 -9.21 1.17
C ALA A 155 4.42 -10.38 2.16
N HIS A 156 5.03 -10.13 3.32
CA HIS A 156 4.75 -10.87 4.54
C HIS A 156 3.38 -10.44 5.07
N VAL A 157 2.43 -11.37 5.16
CA VAL A 157 1.05 -11.05 5.50
C VAL A 157 0.65 -11.60 6.87
N TRP A 158 0.08 -10.72 7.70
CA TRP A 158 -0.60 -11.09 8.95
C TRP A 158 -2.11 -10.84 8.80
N GLU A 159 -2.90 -11.90 8.85
CA GLU A 159 -4.35 -11.83 8.72
C GLU A 159 -5.02 -11.69 10.09
N TYR A 160 -5.89 -10.70 10.20
CA TYR A 160 -6.80 -10.52 11.32
C TYR A 160 -8.18 -11.07 10.90
N PRO A 161 -8.65 -12.16 11.53
CA PRO A 161 -9.97 -12.70 11.25
C PRO A 161 -11.07 -11.68 11.55
N LEU A 162 -12.08 -11.63 10.68
CA LEU A 162 -13.25 -10.79 10.91
C LEU A 162 -14.08 -11.35 12.08
N PRO A 163 -14.59 -10.50 12.98
CA PRO A 163 -15.49 -10.91 14.05
C PRO A 163 -16.90 -11.26 13.53
N VAL A 164 -17.30 -10.69 12.38
CA VAL A 164 -18.62 -10.89 11.77
C VAL A 164 -18.60 -12.08 10.81
N LYS A 165 -19.59 -12.97 10.92
CA LYS A 165 -19.81 -14.08 9.98
C LYS A 165 -20.82 -13.69 8.91
N GLY A 166 -20.68 -14.22 7.69
CA GLY A 166 -21.67 -14.08 6.62
C GLY A 166 -21.52 -12.84 5.73
N LEU A 167 -20.43 -12.08 5.88
CA LEU A 167 -20.08 -11.04 4.90
C LEU A 167 -19.42 -11.66 3.66
N PRO A 168 -19.67 -11.10 2.46
CA PRO A 168 -18.93 -11.54 1.29
C PRO A 168 -17.44 -11.26 1.51
N PRO A 169 -16.55 -12.22 1.23
CA PRO A 169 -15.10 -12.03 1.40
C PRO A 169 -14.60 -10.77 0.69
N SER A 170 -15.17 -10.46 -0.47
CA SER A 170 -14.85 -9.31 -1.30
C SER A 170 -15.43 -7.97 -0.81
N ALA A 171 -16.04 -7.90 0.37
CA ALA A 171 -16.54 -6.65 0.92
C ALA A 171 -15.40 -5.63 1.06
N ASP A 172 -15.66 -4.40 0.62
CA ASP A 172 -14.76 -3.29 0.92
C ASP A 172 -14.78 -2.96 2.42
N ILE A 173 -13.81 -2.17 2.86
CA ILE A 173 -13.63 -1.90 4.27
C ILE A 173 -14.81 -1.14 4.90
N ASP A 174 -15.48 -0.27 4.14
CA ASP A 174 -16.63 0.49 4.59
C ASP A 174 -17.83 -0.44 4.83
N THR A 175 -18.08 -1.38 3.91
CA THR A 175 -19.12 -2.41 4.06
C THR A 175 -18.85 -3.30 5.27
N LEU A 176 -17.59 -3.69 5.48
CA LEU A 176 -17.18 -4.48 6.65
C LEU A 176 -17.45 -3.73 7.96
N LEU A 177 -17.13 -2.43 7.99
CA LEU A 177 -17.34 -1.58 9.15
C LEU A 177 -18.82 -1.41 9.47
N ILE A 178 -19.64 -1.05 8.47
CA ILE A 178 -21.10 -0.90 8.63
C ILE A 178 -21.74 -2.19 9.13
N ALA A 179 -21.32 -3.34 8.57
CA ALA A 179 -21.84 -4.63 8.99
C ALA A 179 -21.48 -4.98 10.44
N TYR A 180 -20.26 -4.65 10.87
CA TYR A 180 -19.84 -4.84 12.26
C TYR A 180 -20.62 -3.94 13.22
N GLU A 181 -20.71 -2.64 12.93
CA GLU A 181 -21.46 -1.69 13.77
C GLU A 181 -22.92 -2.10 13.93
N ARG A 182 -23.53 -2.60 12.85
CA ARG A 182 -24.89 -3.15 12.91
C ARG A 182 -24.97 -4.37 13.83
N GLN A 183 -24.05 -5.32 13.71
CA GLN A 183 -24.07 -6.52 14.56
C GLN A 183 -23.89 -6.15 16.04
N ASP A 184 -22.91 -5.31 16.36
CA ASP A 184 -22.63 -4.85 17.72
C ASP A 184 -23.82 -4.11 18.35
N PHE A 185 -24.49 -3.26 17.56
CA PHE A 185 -25.72 -2.59 17.98
C PHE A 185 -26.84 -3.57 18.32
N LEU A 186 -27.06 -4.60 17.49
CA LEU A 186 -28.10 -5.61 17.73
C LEU A 186 -27.77 -6.49 18.94
N GLU A 187 -26.51 -6.89 19.10
CA GLU A 187 -26.07 -7.66 20.26
C GLU A 187 -26.23 -6.86 21.57
N THR A 188 -25.96 -5.56 21.54
CA THR A 188 -26.08 -4.68 22.72
C THR A 188 -27.52 -4.34 23.06
N THR A 189 -28.34 -4.04 22.04
CA THR A 189 -29.71 -3.56 22.25
C THR A 189 -30.75 -4.67 22.31
N HIS A 190 -30.42 -5.86 21.82
CA HIS A 190 -31.35 -6.97 21.60
C HIS A 190 -32.60 -6.54 20.82
N LEU A 191 -32.49 -5.48 19.99
CA LEU A 191 -33.66 -4.87 19.35
C LEU A 191 -34.32 -5.81 18.35
N ASP A 192 -33.54 -6.67 17.71
CA ASP A 192 -33.99 -7.75 16.83
C ASP A 192 -34.90 -8.76 17.54
N THR A 193 -34.66 -9.00 18.82
CA THR A 193 -35.44 -9.90 19.67
C THR A 193 -36.61 -9.17 20.36
N LEU A 194 -36.40 -7.92 20.76
CA LEU A 194 -37.42 -7.11 21.44
C LEU A 194 -38.49 -6.56 20.48
N ARG A 195 -38.16 -6.34 19.21
CA ARG A 195 -39.09 -5.87 18.16
C ARG A 195 -38.82 -6.52 16.80
N PRO A 196 -39.21 -7.79 16.60
CA PRO A 196 -39.03 -8.45 15.32
C PRO A 196 -39.84 -7.78 14.20
N GLY A 197 -39.21 -7.51 13.05
CA GLY A 197 -39.89 -7.07 11.81
C GLY A 197 -39.84 -5.58 11.48
N MET A 198 -39.17 -4.73 12.27
CA MET A 198 -38.99 -3.31 11.94
C MET A 198 -37.72 -3.13 11.07
N PRO A 199 -37.80 -2.58 9.85
CA PRO A 199 -36.63 -2.34 9.02
C PRO A 199 -35.75 -1.21 9.62
N PHE A 200 -34.43 -1.41 9.60
CA PHE A 200 -33.43 -0.41 10.00
C PHE A 200 -33.28 0.63 8.88
N ILE A 201 -33.27 1.92 9.23
CA ILE A 201 -33.07 3.06 8.31
C ILE A 201 -31.58 3.26 8.04
#